data_AF-A0A942ANR0-F1
#
_entry.id   AF-A0A942ANR0-F1
#
_cell.length_a   1.000
_cell.length_b   1.000
_cell.length_c   1.000
_cell.angle_alpha   90.00
_cell.angle_beta   90.00
_cell.angle_gamma   90.00
#
_symmetry.space_group_name_H-M   'P 1'
#
loop_
_entity.id
_entity.type
_entity.pdbx_description
1 polymer ?
#
loop_
_entity_poly.entity_id
_entity_poly.type
_entity_poly.pdbx_seq_one_letter_code
_entity_poly.pdbx_strand_id
1 'polypeptide(L)'
;FVLRQRHRWHSLAALAGFAVSLVISVTAPGNAVRQGLNGDPMNPLEAVVVSVLESFDWAGEWMGPQLWAMLLLILPALWKPLRDSRFHFRRPFWVLIALYGLYSATIVPGIYTHAGYDTQRYLNALYLYFLIFIIGGSIYLEGALIRWLERRAAEGGAANLLAAAEGLGRRYCALVLAACIALTALGGFAFTMMNTSSLSAAKSLLTGEAARFLEEMEERQEYIRVTDSDEVDVPVLSGQPYVFKYDRLPLQGIYGTVRYMKMYFELFYNAQNP
;
A
#
# COMPACT_ATOMS: atom_id res chain seq x y z
N PHE A 1 3.72 -25.48 18.08
CA PHE A 1 4.40 -24.16 18.12
C PHE A 1 3.80 -23.27 19.22
N VAL A 2 2.48 -23.25 19.40
CA VAL A 2 1.77 -22.43 20.42
C VAL A 2 1.93 -22.92 21.88
N LEU A 3 2.18 -24.21 22.12
CA LEU A 3 2.11 -24.79 23.46
C LEU A 3 3.30 -24.47 24.41
N ARG A 4 4.41 -23.87 23.93
CA ARG A 4 5.66 -23.74 24.71
C ARG A 4 6.16 -22.31 24.96
N GLN A 5 5.37 -21.28 24.62
CA GLN A 5 5.75 -19.86 24.72
C GLN A 5 5.22 -19.21 26.00
N ARG A 6 6.08 -18.47 26.73
CA ARG A 6 5.76 -17.77 28.00
C ARG A 6 4.63 -16.76 27.86
N HIS A 7 4.42 -16.21 26.65
CA HIS A 7 3.42 -15.18 26.36
C HIS A 7 2.15 -15.69 25.68
N ARG A 8 1.95 -17.02 25.59
CA ARG A 8 0.81 -17.64 24.87
C ARG A 8 -0.55 -17.06 25.25
N TRP A 9 -0.76 -16.76 26.53
CA TRP A 9 -2.02 -16.23 27.03
C TRP A 9 -2.27 -14.80 26.53
N HIS A 10 -1.23 -13.98 26.40
CA HIS A 10 -1.35 -12.64 25.82
C HIS A 10 -1.68 -12.72 24.33
N SER A 11 -1.03 -13.62 23.59
CA SER A 11 -1.33 -13.84 22.16
C SER A 11 -2.75 -14.38 21.95
N LEU A 12 -3.22 -15.28 22.81
CA LEU A 12 -4.59 -15.80 22.76
C LEU A 12 -5.61 -14.72 23.11
N ALA A 13 -5.34 -13.91 24.14
CA ALA A 13 -6.21 -12.79 24.50
C ALA A 13 -6.28 -11.75 23.37
N ALA A 14 -5.15 -11.43 22.74
CA ALA A 14 -5.12 -10.54 21.57
C ALA A 14 -5.90 -11.13 20.39
N LEU A 15 -5.71 -12.41 20.08
CA LEU A 15 -6.45 -13.09 19.01
C LEU A 15 -7.95 -13.10 19.27
N ALA A 16 -8.38 -13.40 20.50
CA ALA A 16 -9.78 -13.35 20.89
C ALA A 16 -10.34 -11.93 20.77
N GLY A 17 -9.59 -10.92 21.21
CA GLY A 17 -9.96 -9.52 21.05
C GLY A 17 -10.13 -9.13 19.58
N PHE A 18 -9.20 -9.51 18.70
CA PHE A 18 -9.32 -9.27 17.26
C PHE A 18 -10.52 -10.00 16.65
N ALA A 19 -10.79 -11.23 17.07
CA ALA A 19 -11.96 -11.98 16.60
C ALA A 19 -13.28 -11.30 17.00
N VAL A 20 -13.40 -10.83 18.25
CA VAL A 20 -14.57 -10.08 18.71
C VAL A 20 -14.72 -8.78 17.92
N SER A 21 -13.64 -8.01 17.75
CA SER A 21 -13.65 -6.77 16.96
C SER A 21 -14.05 -7.02 15.51
N LEU A 22 -13.60 -8.13 14.91
CA LEU A 22 -13.98 -8.53 13.57
C LEU A 22 -15.49 -8.83 13.48
N VAL A 23 -16.03 -9.59 14.43
CA VAL A 23 -17.47 -9.89 14.47
C VAL A 23 -18.29 -8.61 14.59
N ILE A 24 -17.94 -7.71 15.51
CA ILE A 24 -18.62 -6.41 15.67
C ILE A 24 -18.54 -5.60 14.37
N SER A 25 -17.36 -5.54 13.75
CA SER A 25 -17.15 -4.80 12.51
C SER A 25 -17.99 -5.35 11.35
N VAL A 26 -18.00 -6.68 11.15
CA VAL A 26 -18.70 -7.33 10.04
C VAL A 26 -20.22 -7.28 10.22
N THR A 27 -20.71 -7.44 11.45
CA THR A 27 -22.15 -7.43 11.80
C THR A 27 -22.75 -6.02 11.90
N ALA A 28 -21.94 -4.97 11.72
CA ALA A 28 -22.42 -3.60 11.81
C ALA A 28 -23.54 -3.34 10.77
N PRO A 29 -24.69 -2.76 11.18
CA PRO A 29 -25.85 -2.59 10.29
C PRO A 29 -25.55 -1.70 9.07
N GLY A 30 -24.61 -0.77 9.20
CA GLY A 30 -24.15 0.06 8.09
C GLY A 30 -23.52 -0.72 6.94
N ASN A 31 -23.00 -1.93 7.18
CA ASN A 31 -22.47 -2.78 6.11
C ASN A 31 -23.58 -3.29 5.20
N ALA A 32 -24.73 -3.68 5.78
CA ALA A 32 -25.88 -4.13 5.00
C ALA A 32 -26.45 -3.00 4.13
N VAL A 33 -26.52 -1.78 4.68
CA VAL A 33 -26.97 -0.58 3.94
C VAL A 33 -26.04 -0.30 2.75
N ARG A 34 -24.71 -0.36 2.96
CA ARG A 34 -23.72 -0.18 1.89
C ARG A 34 -23.78 -1.29 0.85
N GLN A 35 -23.95 -2.53 1.29
CA GLN A 35 -24.06 -3.67 0.38
C GLN A 35 -25.28 -3.54 -0.54
N GLY A 36 -26.40 -3.03 -0.01
CA GLY A 36 -27.60 -2.77 -0.82
C GLY A 36 -27.39 -1.82 -2.00
N LEU A 37 -26.32 -1.00 -2.00
CA LEU A 37 -25.96 -0.14 -3.13
C LEU A 37 -25.22 -0.90 -4.25
N ASN A 38 -24.55 -2.00 -3.91
CA ASN A 38 -23.72 -2.79 -4.83
C ASN A 38 -24.39 -4.12 -5.24
N GLY A 39 -25.63 -4.37 -4.80
CA GLY A 39 -26.37 -5.60 -5.05
C GLY A 39 -25.96 -6.75 -4.13
N ASP A 40 -26.20 -7.98 -4.58
CA ASP A 40 -25.97 -9.17 -3.76
C ASP A 40 -24.46 -9.42 -3.56
N PRO A 41 -24.04 -9.73 -2.33
CA PRO A 41 -22.65 -10.06 -2.06
C PRO A 41 -22.29 -11.44 -2.61
N MET A 42 -21.01 -11.62 -2.90
CA MET A 42 -20.46 -12.92 -3.25
C MET A 42 -20.46 -13.86 -2.04
N ASN A 43 -20.50 -15.17 -2.28
CA ASN A 43 -20.38 -16.13 -1.18
C ASN A 43 -19.05 -15.94 -0.42
N PRO A 44 -19.02 -15.88 0.94
CA PRO A 44 -17.80 -15.60 1.68
C PRO A 44 -16.65 -16.59 1.44
N LEU A 45 -16.94 -17.89 1.28
CA LEU A 45 -15.90 -18.90 1.02
C LEU A 45 -15.35 -18.75 -0.38
N GLU A 46 -16.23 -18.49 -1.34
CA GLU A 46 -15.85 -18.22 -2.72
C GLU A 46 -14.99 -16.95 -2.80
N ALA A 47 -15.36 -15.88 -2.08
CA ALA A 47 -14.61 -14.62 -2.04
C ALA A 47 -13.18 -14.81 -1.51
N VAL A 48 -12.99 -15.71 -0.52
CA VAL A 48 -11.65 -16.08 -0.02
C VAL A 48 -10.84 -16.84 -1.07
N VAL A 49 -11.47 -17.75 -1.81
CA VAL A 49 -10.76 -18.51 -2.86
C VAL A 49 -10.38 -17.60 -4.02
N VAL A 50 -11.32 -16.78 -4.49
CA VAL A 50 -11.06 -15.82 -5.58
C VAL A 50 -10.02 -14.78 -5.15
N SER A 51 -10.04 -14.31 -3.89
CA SER A 51 -9.03 -13.36 -3.42
C SER A 51 -7.62 -13.93 -3.44
N VAL A 52 -7.46 -15.22 -3.15
CA VAL A 52 -6.17 -15.91 -3.28
C VAL A 52 -5.74 -15.91 -4.75
N LEU A 53 -6.62 -16.32 -5.68
CA LEU A 53 -6.28 -16.36 -7.11
C LEU A 53 -5.95 -14.97 -7.66
N GLU A 54 -6.81 -13.99 -7.42
CA GLU A 54 -6.63 -12.62 -7.91
C GLU A 54 -5.38 -11.94 -7.32
N SER A 55 -5.02 -12.29 -6.08
CA SER A 55 -3.79 -11.78 -5.46
C SER A 55 -2.53 -12.22 -6.21
N PHE A 56 -2.54 -13.35 -6.92
CA PHE A 56 -1.42 -13.76 -7.79
C PHE A 56 -1.27 -12.85 -9.00
N ASP A 57 -2.37 -12.49 -9.66
CA ASP A 57 -2.36 -11.61 -10.81
C ASP A 57 -1.84 -10.22 -10.43
N TRP A 58 -2.36 -9.66 -9.34
CA TRP A 58 -1.88 -8.40 -8.77
C TRP A 58 -0.40 -8.47 -8.34
N ALA A 59 0.02 -9.59 -7.75
CA ALA A 59 1.42 -9.78 -7.38
C ALA A 59 2.32 -9.78 -8.61
N GLY A 60 1.88 -10.36 -9.73
CA GLY A 60 2.59 -10.32 -11.00
C GLY A 60 2.69 -8.90 -11.58
N GLU A 61 1.58 -8.16 -11.59
CA GLU A 61 1.53 -6.79 -12.09
C GLU A 61 2.41 -5.84 -11.28
N TRP A 62 2.40 -5.97 -9.95
CA TRP A 62 3.18 -5.12 -9.05
C TRP A 62 4.65 -5.53 -8.92
N MET A 63 5.02 -6.72 -9.38
CA MET A 63 6.41 -7.17 -9.41
C MET A 63 7.19 -6.55 -10.59
N GLY A 64 7.19 -5.21 -10.63
CA GLY A 64 7.86 -4.42 -11.66
C GLY A 64 9.39 -4.32 -11.47
N PRO A 65 10.11 -3.79 -12.47
CA PRO A 65 11.57 -3.65 -12.45
C PRO A 65 12.11 -2.92 -11.22
N GLN A 66 11.38 -1.92 -10.72
CA GLN A 66 11.74 -1.12 -9.56
C GLN A 66 11.77 -1.95 -8.27
N LEU A 67 10.77 -2.82 -8.08
CA LEU A 67 10.71 -3.70 -6.91
C LEU A 67 11.79 -4.77 -6.98
N TRP A 68 12.04 -5.32 -8.18
CA TRP A 68 13.18 -6.22 -8.41
C TRP A 68 14.52 -5.56 -8.07
N ALA A 69 14.76 -4.33 -8.56
CA ALA A 69 15.97 -3.58 -8.25
C ALA A 69 16.14 -3.36 -6.74
N MET A 70 15.04 -3.03 -6.04
CA MET A 70 15.05 -2.87 -4.60
C MET A 70 15.38 -4.19 -3.86
N LEU A 71 14.77 -5.32 -4.24
CA LEU A 71 15.07 -6.63 -3.65
C LEU A 71 16.53 -7.05 -3.89
N LEU A 72 17.03 -6.82 -5.11
CA LEU A 72 18.41 -7.06 -5.48
C LEU A 72 19.38 -6.21 -4.64
N LEU A 73 19.01 -5.00 -4.24
CA LEU A 73 19.82 -4.19 -3.33
C LEU A 73 19.72 -4.68 -1.87
N ILE A 74 18.50 -4.96 -1.39
CA ILE A 74 18.23 -5.26 0.01
C ILE A 74 18.80 -6.62 0.43
N LEU A 75 18.55 -7.68 -0.35
CA LEU A 75 18.92 -9.04 0.08
C LEU A 75 20.44 -9.18 0.32
N PRO A 76 21.31 -8.83 -0.65
CA PRO A 76 22.74 -9.00 -0.44
C PRO A 76 23.29 -8.06 0.64
N ALA A 77 22.64 -6.92 0.90
CA ALA A 77 22.97 -6.03 2.01
C ALA A 77 22.59 -6.62 3.38
N LEU A 78 21.50 -7.39 3.44
CA LEU A 78 21.03 -8.06 4.64
C LEU A 78 21.71 -9.41 4.90
N TRP A 79 22.46 -9.96 3.94
CA TRP A 79 23.15 -11.24 4.10
C TRP A 79 23.94 -11.38 5.41
N LYS A 80 24.85 -10.42 5.70
CA LYS A 80 25.67 -10.45 6.92
C LYS A 80 24.83 -10.27 8.19
N PRO A 81 23.95 -9.24 8.31
CA PRO A 81 23.02 -9.12 9.43
C PRO A 81 22.16 -10.37 9.69
N LEU A 82 21.63 -10.99 8.65
CA LEU A 82 20.78 -12.19 8.77
C LEU A 82 21.58 -13.41 9.22
N ARG A 83 22.82 -13.56 8.75
CA ARG A 83 23.73 -14.61 9.22
C ARG A 83 24.09 -14.45 10.69
N ASP A 84 24.47 -13.24 11.10
CA ASP A 84 24.86 -12.89 12.46
C ASP A 84 23.65 -12.87 13.43
N SER A 85 22.42 -12.87 12.90
CA SER A 85 21.19 -12.91 13.68
C SER A 85 21.07 -14.17 14.54
N ARG A 86 20.43 -14.06 15.70
CA ARG A 86 20.07 -15.21 16.54
C ARG A 86 18.85 -15.99 16.01
N PHE A 87 18.19 -15.47 14.97
CA PHE A 87 16.98 -16.05 14.43
C PHE A 87 17.28 -17.28 13.56
N HIS A 88 16.47 -18.32 13.72
CA HIS A 88 16.70 -19.63 13.12
C HIS A 88 15.93 -19.86 11.81
N PHE A 89 15.05 -18.93 11.42
CA PHE A 89 14.27 -18.97 10.18
C PHE A 89 13.58 -20.33 9.93
N ARG A 90 13.04 -20.92 11.00
CA ARG A 90 12.43 -22.26 10.92
C ARG A 90 11.14 -22.19 10.12
N ARG A 91 10.87 -23.22 9.31
CA ARG A 91 9.59 -23.39 8.60
C ARG A 91 9.27 -22.21 7.65
N PRO A 92 10.15 -21.86 6.70
CA PRO A 92 9.94 -20.74 5.79
C PRO A 92 8.61 -20.85 5.01
N PHE A 93 8.24 -22.05 4.59
CA PHE A 93 6.99 -22.29 3.86
C PHE A 93 5.73 -21.83 4.63
N TRP A 94 5.65 -22.12 5.93
CA TRP A 94 4.51 -21.71 6.75
C TRP A 94 4.46 -20.20 6.99
N VAL A 95 5.62 -19.54 7.04
CA VAL A 95 5.69 -18.08 7.14
C VAL A 95 5.25 -17.44 5.82
N LEU A 96 5.66 -17.98 4.68
CA LEU A 96 5.19 -17.51 3.38
C LEU A 96 3.68 -17.67 3.23
N ILE A 97 3.12 -18.82 3.60
CA ILE A 97 1.65 -19.02 3.60
C ILE A 97 0.97 -17.97 4.47
N ALA A 98 1.50 -17.68 5.67
CA ALA A 98 0.90 -16.69 6.56
C ALA A 98 0.97 -15.26 5.98
N LEU A 99 2.11 -14.87 5.42
CA LEU A 99 2.30 -13.55 4.81
C LEU A 99 1.45 -13.38 3.55
N TYR A 100 1.41 -14.41 2.72
CA TYR A 100 0.58 -14.43 1.52
C TYR A 100 -0.92 -14.47 1.86
N GLY A 101 -1.30 -15.21 2.90
CA GLY A 101 -2.65 -15.22 3.46
C GLY A 101 -3.06 -13.84 3.98
N LEU A 102 -2.15 -13.13 4.64
CA LEU A 102 -2.40 -11.76 5.10
C LEU A 102 -2.61 -10.80 3.92
N TYR A 103 -1.80 -10.93 2.86
CA TYR A 103 -1.94 -10.16 1.64
C TYR A 103 -3.27 -10.45 0.92
N SER A 104 -3.54 -11.71 0.59
CA SER A 104 -4.79 -12.12 -0.08
C SER A 104 -6.06 -11.82 0.72
N ALA A 105 -5.99 -11.83 2.06
CA ALA A 105 -7.13 -11.46 2.90
C ALA A 105 -7.55 -9.99 2.73
N THR A 106 -6.62 -9.10 2.37
CA THR A 106 -6.92 -7.67 2.21
C THR A 106 -7.74 -7.38 0.96
N ILE A 107 -7.75 -8.30 0.01
CA ILE A 107 -8.51 -8.24 -1.25
C ILE A 107 -9.98 -8.65 -1.04
N VAL A 108 -10.24 -9.59 -0.12
CA VAL A 108 -11.57 -10.18 0.14
C VAL A 108 -12.71 -9.16 0.23
N PRO A 109 -12.60 -8.03 0.97
CA PRO A 109 -13.72 -7.09 1.11
C PRO A 109 -14.18 -6.50 -0.24
N GLY A 110 -13.25 -6.17 -1.14
CA GLY A 110 -13.59 -5.59 -2.45
C GLY A 110 -14.26 -6.60 -3.38
N ILE A 111 -13.81 -7.87 -3.36
CA ILE A 111 -14.47 -8.97 -4.10
C ILE A 111 -15.85 -9.25 -3.53
N TYR A 112 -15.91 -9.46 -2.21
CA TYR A 112 -17.13 -9.87 -1.51
C TYR A 112 -18.30 -8.92 -1.79
N THR A 113 -18.01 -7.62 -1.84
CA THR A 113 -19.02 -6.58 -2.02
C THR A 113 -19.28 -6.22 -3.49
N HIS A 114 -18.53 -6.78 -4.44
CA HIS A 114 -18.46 -6.33 -5.84
C HIS A 114 -18.13 -4.84 -6.02
N ALA A 115 -17.65 -4.16 -4.97
CA ALA A 115 -17.27 -2.75 -5.02
C ALA A 115 -15.96 -2.52 -5.80
N GLY A 116 -15.21 -3.60 -6.07
CA GLY A 116 -13.91 -3.52 -6.70
C GLY A 116 -12.87 -2.80 -5.84
N TYR A 117 -11.83 -2.30 -6.50
CA TYR A 117 -10.68 -1.67 -5.85
C TYR A 117 -10.39 -0.26 -6.39
N ASP A 118 -11.34 0.35 -7.08
CA ASP A 118 -11.13 1.55 -7.91
C ASP A 118 -10.70 2.79 -7.09
N THR A 119 -10.83 2.71 -5.77
CA THR A 119 -10.30 3.77 -4.89
C THR A 119 -8.80 3.59 -4.68
N GLN A 120 -8.03 4.62 -5.07
CA GLN A 120 -6.57 4.65 -4.87
C GLN A 120 -6.16 4.37 -3.41
N ARG A 121 -6.97 4.77 -2.42
CA ARG A 121 -6.72 4.46 -1.01
C ARG A 121 -6.73 2.96 -0.73
N TYR A 122 -7.66 2.23 -1.34
CA TYR A 122 -7.75 0.78 -1.17
C TYR A 122 -6.58 0.08 -1.87
N LEU A 123 -6.24 0.47 -3.11
CA LEU A 123 -5.06 -0.04 -3.81
C LEU A 123 -3.76 0.20 -3.03
N ASN A 124 -3.59 1.37 -2.43
CA ASN A 124 -2.42 1.66 -1.60
C ASN A 124 -2.33 0.72 -0.39
N ALA A 125 -3.47 0.40 0.23
CA ALA A 125 -3.49 -0.56 1.34
C ALA A 125 -3.13 -1.97 0.85
N LEU A 126 -3.71 -2.44 -0.25
CA LEU A 126 -3.35 -3.74 -0.85
C LEU A 126 -1.86 -3.81 -1.18
N TYR A 127 -1.33 -2.77 -1.82
CA TYR A 127 0.08 -2.68 -2.20
C TYR A 127 1.01 -2.71 -0.98
N LEU A 128 0.62 -2.06 0.13
CA LEU A 128 1.39 -2.13 1.38
C LEU A 128 1.48 -3.56 1.92
N TYR A 129 0.37 -4.30 1.93
CA TYR A 129 0.38 -5.70 2.37
C TYR A 129 1.14 -6.61 1.41
N PHE A 130 1.08 -6.33 0.11
CA PHE A 130 1.92 -6.98 -0.90
C PHE A 130 3.42 -6.74 -0.61
N LEU A 131 3.82 -5.50 -0.29
CA LEU A 131 5.21 -5.21 0.08
C LEU A 131 5.64 -5.94 1.36
N ILE A 132 4.77 -6.03 2.37
CA ILE A 132 5.04 -6.83 3.58
C ILE A 132 5.25 -8.30 3.21
N PHE A 133 4.42 -8.85 2.32
CA PHE A 133 4.55 -10.22 1.84
C PHE A 133 5.85 -10.45 1.06
N ILE A 134 6.13 -9.64 0.04
CA ILE A 134 7.30 -9.84 -0.82
C ILE A 134 8.59 -9.52 -0.09
N ILE A 135 8.73 -8.34 0.51
CA ILE A 135 9.97 -7.96 1.20
C ILE A 135 10.19 -8.86 2.42
N GLY A 136 9.15 -9.02 3.26
CA GLY A 136 9.23 -9.86 4.45
C GLY A 136 9.48 -11.33 4.11
N GLY A 137 8.81 -11.85 3.08
CA GLY A 137 8.99 -13.20 2.57
C GLY A 137 10.38 -13.45 2.02
N SER A 138 10.90 -12.54 1.19
CA SER A 138 12.26 -12.62 0.63
C SER A 138 13.34 -12.58 1.71
N ILE A 139 13.23 -11.69 2.70
CA ILE A 139 14.16 -11.62 3.84
C ILE A 139 14.11 -12.92 4.66
N TYR A 140 12.91 -13.46 4.90
CA TYR A 140 12.76 -14.70 5.65
C TYR A 140 13.36 -15.90 4.89
N LEU A 141 13.11 -15.96 3.58
CA LEU A 141 13.67 -16.98 2.69
C LEU A 141 15.19 -16.90 2.63
N GLU A 142 15.76 -15.70 2.54
CA GLU A 142 17.20 -15.48 2.57
C GLU A 142 17.80 -15.98 3.89
N GLY A 143 17.23 -15.61 5.03
CA GLY A 143 17.65 -16.14 6.33
C GLY A 143 17.55 -17.67 6.40
N ALA A 144 16.48 -18.26 5.87
CA ALA A 144 16.32 -19.72 5.82
C ALA A 144 17.36 -20.39 4.91
N LEU A 145 17.69 -19.77 3.77
CA LEU A 145 18.72 -20.20 2.83
C LEU A 145 20.10 -20.18 3.50
N ILE A 146 20.45 -19.08 4.19
CA ILE A 146 21.70 -18.97 4.95
C ILE A 146 21.80 -20.12 5.97
N ARG A 147 20.76 -20.37 6.77
CA ARG A 147 20.75 -21.47 7.73
C ARG A 147 20.84 -22.85 7.08
N TRP A 148 20.30 -23.01 5.88
CA TRP A 148 20.43 -24.25 5.13
C TRP A 148 21.85 -24.46 4.61
N LEU A 149 22.48 -23.40 4.08
CA LEU A 149 23.87 -23.43 3.62
C LEU A 149 24.85 -23.70 4.77
N GLU A 150 24.67 -23.07 5.93
CA GLU A 150 25.51 -23.31 7.12
C GLU A 150 25.46 -24.77 7.58
N ARG A 151 24.27 -25.38 7.60
CA ARG A 151 24.12 -26.81 7.91
C ARG A 151 24.83 -27.69 6.89
N ARG A 152 24.65 -27.42 5.59
CA ARG A 152 25.31 -28.17 4.51
C ARG A 152 26.83 -27.99 4.49
N ALA A 153 27.33 -26.81 4.87
CA ALA A 153 28.76 -26.55 4.99
C ALA A 153 29.36 -27.33 6.16
N ALA A 154 28.67 -27.42 7.30
CA ALA A 154 29.08 -28.26 8.42
C ALA A 154 29.06 -29.77 8.08
N GLU A 155 28.17 -30.19 7.17
CA GLU A 155 28.12 -31.54 6.60
C GLU A 155 29.18 -31.78 5.49
N GLY A 156 30.02 -30.79 5.18
CA GLY A 156 31.11 -30.89 4.19
C GLY A 156 30.72 -30.62 2.73
N GLY A 157 29.45 -30.32 2.43
CA GLY A 157 28.93 -30.23 1.05
C GLY A 157 28.75 -28.82 0.46
N ALA A 158 28.83 -27.74 1.27
CA ALA A 158 28.48 -26.39 0.80
C ALA A 158 29.41 -25.24 1.28
N ALA A 159 30.61 -25.56 1.80
CA ALA A 159 31.55 -24.53 2.27
C ALA A 159 31.95 -23.54 1.16
N ASN A 160 32.20 -24.04 -0.06
CA ASN A 160 32.55 -23.21 -1.21
C ASN A 160 31.39 -22.31 -1.69
N LEU A 161 30.14 -22.80 -1.61
CA LEU A 161 28.95 -22.03 -1.98
C LEU A 161 28.68 -20.89 -0.99
N LEU A 162 28.88 -21.15 0.31
CA LEU A 162 28.73 -20.14 1.35
C LEU A 162 29.79 -19.01 1.19
N ALA A 163 31.04 -19.38 0.96
CA ALA A 163 32.13 -18.43 0.73
C ALA A 163 31.93 -17.62 -0.58
N ALA A 164 31.45 -18.27 -1.64
CA ALA A 164 31.13 -17.61 -2.90
C ALA A 164 29.96 -16.61 -2.75
N ALA A 165 28.91 -16.98 -2.02
CA ALA A 165 27.77 -16.11 -1.76
C ALA A 165 28.18 -14.84 -0.99
N GLU A 166 29.08 -14.94 -0.02
CA GLU A 166 29.61 -13.79 0.72
C GLU A 166 30.45 -12.85 -0.15
N GLY A 167 31.35 -13.41 -0.95
CA GLY A 167 32.22 -12.64 -1.84
C GLY A 167 31.42 -11.94 -2.94
N LEU A 168 30.42 -12.64 -3.50
CA LEU A 168 29.54 -12.11 -4.53
C LEU A 168 28.61 -11.03 -3.96
N GLY A 169 28.00 -11.25 -2.80
CA GLY A 169 27.07 -10.30 -2.19
C GLY A 169 27.72 -8.94 -1.91
N ARG A 170 28.96 -8.91 -1.40
CA ARG A 170 29.67 -7.65 -1.13
C ARG A 170 30.01 -6.88 -2.40
N ARG A 171 30.48 -7.57 -3.44
CA ARG A 171 30.82 -6.96 -4.74
C ARG A 171 29.55 -6.50 -5.47
N TYR A 172 28.50 -7.29 -5.40
CA TYR A 172 27.20 -6.99 -5.98
C TYR A 172 26.56 -5.76 -5.34
N CYS A 173 26.51 -5.68 -4.00
CA CYS A 173 26.04 -4.49 -3.29
C CYS A 173 26.80 -3.22 -3.71
N ALA A 174 28.13 -3.29 -3.78
CA ALA A 174 28.95 -2.15 -4.16
C ALA A 174 28.68 -1.71 -5.61
N LEU A 175 28.55 -2.66 -6.55
CA LEU A 175 28.25 -2.39 -7.94
C LEU A 175 26.83 -1.83 -8.14
N VAL A 176 25.83 -2.39 -7.47
CA VAL A 176 24.44 -1.89 -7.54
C VAL A 176 24.34 -0.51 -6.91
N LEU A 177 24.97 -0.28 -5.76
CA LEU A 177 25.00 1.05 -5.14
C LEU A 177 25.67 2.07 -6.07
N ALA A 178 26.80 1.72 -6.69
CA ALA A 178 27.47 2.56 -7.68
C ALA A 178 26.57 2.84 -8.89
N ALA A 179 25.85 1.83 -9.39
CA ALA A 179 24.89 1.98 -10.48
C ALA A 179 23.70 2.86 -10.10
N CYS A 180 23.13 2.71 -8.89
CA CYS A 180 22.07 3.57 -8.38
C CYS A 180 22.53 5.02 -8.26
N ILE A 181 23.75 5.26 -7.73
CA ILE A 181 24.34 6.60 -7.65
C ILE A 181 24.53 7.18 -9.06
N ALA A 182 25.07 6.39 -9.99
CA ALA A 182 25.27 6.82 -11.38
C ALA A 182 23.95 7.15 -12.08
N LEU A 183 22.94 6.28 -11.98
CA LEU A 183 21.60 6.52 -12.54
C LEU A 183 20.93 7.74 -11.92
N THR A 184 21.10 7.97 -10.61
CA THR A 184 20.57 9.16 -9.94
C THR A 184 21.28 10.43 -10.42
N ALA A 185 22.61 10.40 -10.52
CA ALA A 185 23.41 11.52 -11.03
C ALA A 185 23.10 11.85 -12.50
N LEU A 186 22.75 10.83 -13.30
CA LEU A 186 22.33 10.97 -14.69
C LEU A 186 20.84 11.28 -14.86
N GLY A 187 20.10 11.50 -13.77
CA GLY A 187 18.69 11.89 -13.80
C GLY A 187 17.69 10.75 -14.07
N GLY A 188 18.12 9.49 -14.08
CA GLY A 188 17.29 8.31 -14.35
C GLY A 188 16.14 8.10 -13.34
N PHE A 189 16.22 8.73 -12.16
CA PHE A 189 15.14 8.72 -11.15
C PHE A 189 14.49 10.09 -10.95
N ALA A 190 14.83 11.11 -11.74
CA ALA A 190 14.39 12.48 -11.50
C ALA A 190 12.86 12.62 -11.49
N PHE A 191 12.17 11.97 -12.43
CA PHE A 191 10.71 11.96 -12.48
C PHE A 191 10.09 11.29 -11.23
N THR A 192 10.57 10.11 -10.86
CA THR A 192 10.09 9.36 -9.70
C THR A 192 10.35 10.11 -8.38
N MET A 193 11.52 10.73 -8.24
CA MET A 193 11.87 11.52 -7.06
C MET A 193 11.00 12.77 -6.97
N MET A 194 10.82 13.52 -8.06
CA MET A 194 10.03 14.75 -8.07
C MET A 194 8.52 14.52 -7.90
N ASN A 195 8.03 13.32 -8.22
CA ASN A 195 6.64 12.91 -8.04
C ASN A 195 6.38 12.18 -6.71
N THR A 196 7.35 12.19 -5.79
CA THR A 196 7.10 11.71 -4.42
C THR A 196 6.26 12.75 -3.67
N SER A 197 5.20 12.32 -2.98
CA SER A 197 4.20 13.21 -2.35
C SER A 197 4.83 14.33 -1.51
N SER A 198 5.86 14.03 -0.70
CA SER A 198 6.53 15.03 0.12
C SER A 198 7.28 16.09 -0.69
N LEU A 199 7.99 15.67 -1.74
CA LEU A 199 8.75 16.59 -2.61
C LEU A 199 7.82 17.40 -3.50
N SER A 200 6.76 16.78 -4.03
CA SER A 200 5.73 17.49 -4.78
C SER A 200 5.00 18.50 -3.90
N ALA A 201 4.65 18.16 -2.65
CA ALA A 201 4.05 19.10 -1.70
C ALA A 201 4.98 20.28 -1.38
N ALA A 202 6.25 20.00 -1.08
CA ALA A 202 7.24 21.04 -0.82
C ALA A 202 7.41 21.96 -2.04
N LYS A 203 7.48 21.38 -3.25
CA LYS A 203 7.50 22.14 -4.50
C LYS A 203 6.26 23.03 -4.62
N SER A 204 5.05 22.52 -4.43
CA SER A 204 3.81 23.29 -4.54
C SER A 204 3.73 24.43 -3.52
N LEU A 205 4.30 24.26 -2.32
CA LEU A 205 4.41 25.33 -1.32
C LEU A 205 5.43 26.39 -1.76
N LEU A 206 6.62 25.97 -2.22
CA LEU A 206 7.70 26.87 -2.62
C LEU A 206 7.39 27.66 -3.90
N THR A 207 6.67 27.07 -4.85
CA THR A 207 6.28 27.73 -6.11
C THR A 207 5.04 28.61 -5.98
N GLY A 208 4.35 28.60 -4.83
CA GLY A 208 3.09 29.29 -4.62
C GLY A 208 1.88 28.62 -5.29
N GLU A 209 2.05 27.46 -5.91
CA GLU A 209 0.95 26.69 -6.51
C GLU A 209 -0.14 26.33 -5.48
N ALA A 210 0.27 25.98 -4.26
CA ALA A 210 -0.67 25.67 -3.18
C ALA A 210 -1.50 26.89 -2.76
N ALA A 211 -0.89 28.09 -2.75
CA ALA A 211 -1.59 29.33 -2.39
C ALA A 211 -2.60 29.71 -3.49
N ARG A 212 -2.21 29.63 -4.76
CA ARG A 212 -3.12 29.87 -5.90
C ARG A 212 -4.27 28.87 -5.93
N PHE A 213 -4.00 27.59 -5.68
CA PHE A 213 -5.04 26.57 -5.58
C PHE A 213 -6.04 26.86 -4.46
N LEU A 214 -5.59 27.37 -3.32
CA LEU A 214 -6.47 27.75 -2.22
C LEU A 214 -7.39 28.91 -2.63
N GLU A 215 -6.82 29.96 -3.20
CA GLU A 215 -7.56 31.14 -3.68
C GLU A 215 -8.64 30.76 -4.71
N GLU A 216 -8.27 29.99 -5.75
CA GLU A 216 -9.23 29.54 -6.76
C GLU A 216 -10.30 28.62 -6.20
N MET A 217 -9.96 27.82 -5.18
CA MET A 217 -10.95 26.98 -4.50
C MET A 217 -11.92 27.79 -3.65
N GLU A 218 -11.46 28.83 -2.95
CA GLU A 218 -12.31 29.74 -2.18
C GLU A 218 -13.26 30.52 -3.10
N GLU A 219 -12.74 31.06 -4.21
CA GLU A 219 -13.56 31.71 -5.25
C GLU A 219 -14.64 30.77 -5.80
N ARG A 220 -14.25 29.53 -6.11
CA ARG A 220 -15.17 28.51 -6.62
C ARG A 220 -16.22 28.11 -5.58
N GLN A 221 -15.83 27.98 -4.31
CA GLN A 221 -16.75 27.68 -3.21
C GLN A 221 -17.81 28.78 -3.07
N GLU A 222 -17.37 30.04 -3.10
CA GLU A 222 -18.27 31.19 -3.03
C GLU A 222 -19.18 31.25 -4.25
N TYR A 223 -18.64 31.04 -5.45
CA TYR A 223 -19.42 30.97 -6.69
C TYR A 223 -20.53 29.92 -6.63
N ILE A 224 -20.22 28.70 -6.16
CA ILE A 224 -21.22 27.63 -5.98
C ILE A 224 -22.25 28.00 -4.91
N ARG A 225 -21.84 28.70 -3.85
CA ARG A 225 -22.73 29.10 -2.75
C ARG A 225 -23.76 30.15 -3.20
N VAL A 226 -23.31 31.19 -3.91
CA VAL A 226 -24.18 32.33 -4.29
C VAL A 226 -24.99 32.08 -5.55
N THR A 227 -24.53 31.17 -6.42
CA THR A 227 -25.26 30.87 -7.67
C THR A 227 -26.55 30.12 -7.37
N ASP A 228 -27.68 30.69 -7.79
CA ASP A 228 -29.00 30.12 -7.59
C ASP A 228 -29.42 29.24 -8.78
N SER A 229 -28.63 28.18 -9.00
CA SER A 229 -28.92 27.15 -10.00
C SER A 229 -28.46 25.80 -9.48
N ASP A 230 -29.26 24.76 -9.75
CA ASP A 230 -28.88 23.36 -9.50
C ASP A 230 -27.91 22.84 -10.59
N GLU A 231 -27.77 23.59 -11.70
CA GLU A 231 -26.89 23.31 -12.83
C GLU A 231 -25.91 24.49 -12.96
N VAL A 232 -24.70 24.31 -12.43
CA VAL A 232 -23.64 25.33 -12.48
C VAL A 232 -22.43 24.72 -13.15
N ASP A 233 -21.99 25.33 -14.26
CA ASP A 233 -20.71 24.98 -14.87
C ASP A 233 -19.58 25.51 -13.99
N VAL A 234 -18.78 24.60 -13.44
CA VAL A 234 -17.76 24.93 -12.46
C VAL A 234 -16.46 25.27 -13.20
N PRO A 235 -15.90 26.48 -13.02
CA PRO A 235 -14.69 26.89 -13.73
C PRO A 235 -13.53 25.97 -13.38
N VAL A 236 -12.75 25.53 -14.38
CA VAL A 236 -11.58 24.66 -14.19
C VAL A 236 -10.47 25.42 -13.46
N LEU A 237 -9.76 24.75 -12.53
CA LEU A 237 -8.61 25.34 -11.84
C LEU A 237 -7.43 25.54 -12.80
N SER A 238 -6.64 26.59 -12.59
CA SER A 238 -5.44 26.85 -13.40
C SER A 238 -4.34 25.81 -13.17
N GLY A 239 -4.34 25.17 -12.00
CA GLY A 239 -3.44 24.09 -11.65
C GLY A 239 -3.80 23.49 -10.29
N GLN A 240 -3.44 22.22 -10.11
CA GLN A 240 -3.72 21.48 -8.88
C GLN A 240 -2.44 20.85 -8.34
N PRO A 241 -2.11 21.03 -7.04
CA PRO A 241 -1.02 20.32 -6.41
C PRO A 241 -1.13 18.81 -6.64
N TYR A 242 -0.05 18.19 -7.11
CA TYR A 242 0.01 16.77 -7.48
C TYR A 242 -0.43 15.81 -6.35
N VAL A 243 -0.30 16.24 -5.10
CA VAL A 243 -0.72 15.47 -3.91
C VAL A 243 -2.23 15.31 -3.77
N PHE A 244 -3.03 16.13 -4.45
CA PHE A 244 -4.48 16.04 -4.40
C PHE A 244 -5.04 15.16 -5.51
N LYS A 245 -6.20 14.56 -5.25
CA LYS A 245 -6.94 13.78 -6.25
C LYS A 245 -7.39 14.71 -7.38
N TYR A 246 -7.18 14.28 -8.62
CA TYR A 246 -7.59 15.02 -9.81
C TYR A 246 -9.00 15.60 -9.70
N ASP A 247 -9.11 16.90 -9.94
CA ASP A 247 -10.38 17.61 -9.93
C ASP A 247 -11.28 17.12 -11.07
N ARG A 248 -12.38 16.46 -10.70
CA ARG A 248 -13.41 16.00 -11.63
C ARG A 248 -14.66 16.85 -11.56
N LEU A 249 -14.72 17.86 -10.70
CA LEU A 249 -15.93 18.67 -10.50
C LEU A 249 -16.42 19.33 -11.79
N PRO A 250 -15.54 19.89 -12.65
CA PRO A 250 -15.96 20.43 -13.96
C PRO A 250 -16.48 19.37 -14.95
N LEU A 251 -16.19 18.08 -14.71
CA LEU A 251 -16.51 16.97 -15.61
C LEU A 251 -17.77 16.21 -15.20
N GLN A 252 -18.44 16.60 -14.10
CA GLN A 252 -19.59 15.88 -13.55
C GLN A 252 -20.92 16.19 -14.27
N GLY A 253 -20.97 17.24 -15.09
CA GLY A 253 -22.17 17.62 -15.85
C GLY A 253 -23.40 17.88 -14.96
N ILE A 254 -24.58 17.71 -15.55
CA ILE A 254 -25.89 18.12 -15.01
C ILE A 254 -26.38 17.23 -13.84
N TYR A 255 -25.76 16.07 -13.61
CA TYR A 255 -26.28 15.06 -12.67
C TYR A 255 -25.58 15.01 -11.31
N GLY A 256 -24.60 15.88 -11.03
CA GLY A 256 -23.63 15.63 -9.96
C GLY A 256 -23.40 16.77 -8.98
N THR A 257 -23.72 16.54 -7.71
CA THR A 257 -23.00 17.06 -6.53
C THR A 257 -23.03 18.56 -6.21
N VAL A 258 -23.19 19.48 -7.16
CA VAL A 258 -23.13 20.93 -6.90
C VAL A 258 -24.20 21.37 -5.92
N ARG A 259 -25.44 20.87 -6.03
CA ARG A 259 -26.51 21.13 -5.06
C ARG A 259 -26.16 20.70 -3.63
N TYR A 260 -25.53 19.53 -3.47
CA TYR A 260 -25.07 19.07 -2.14
C TYR A 260 -23.89 19.88 -1.62
N MET A 261 -23.01 20.33 -2.51
CA MET A 261 -21.89 21.21 -2.18
C MET A 261 -22.38 22.59 -1.75
N LYS A 262 -23.37 23.17 -2.43
CA LYS A 262 -24.03 24.42 -2.04
C LYS A 262 -24.59 24.33 -0.64
N MET A 263 -25.39 23.29 -0.35
CA MET A 263 -25.93 23.04 1.00
C MET A 263 -24.81 22.95 2.05
N TYR A 264 -23.71 22.27 1.73
CA TYR A 264 -22.55 22.17 2.61
C TYR A 264 -21.91 23.55 2.83
N PHE A 265 -21.60 24.29 1.77
CA PHE A 265 -20.95 25.60 1.86
C PHE A 265 -21.81 26.65 2.58
N GLU A 266 -23.12 26.66 2.38
CA GLU A 266 -24.05 27.51 3.12
C GLU A 266 -24.01 27.21 4.63
N LEU A 267 -23.98 25.91 5.00
CA LEU A 267 -23.93 25.50 6.40
C LEU A 267 -22.64 25.98 7.09
N PHE A 268 -21.49 25.90 6.42
CA PHE A 268 -20.22 26.41 6.96
C PHE A 268 -20.16 27.94 6.99
N TYR A 269 -20.65 28.61 5.95
CA TYR A 269 -20.70 30.07 5.89
C TYR A 269 -21.53 30.64 7.04
N ASN A 270 -22.72 30.08 7.27
CA ASN A 270 -23.62 30.50 8.36
C ASN A 270 -23.02 30.20 9.75
N ALA A 271 -22.22 29.14 9.89
CA ALA A 271 -21.53 28.83 11.14
C ALA A 271 -20.37 29.82 11.44
N GLN A 272 -19.76 30.40 10.41
CA GLN A 272 -18.68 31.39 10.55
C GLN A 272 -19.19 32.83 10.64
N ASN A 273 -20.41 33.08 10.14
CA ASN A 273 -21.08 34.39 10.13
C ASN A 273 -22.47 34.27 10.80
N PRO A 274 -22.53 34.15 12.13
CA PRO A 274 -23.77 33.94 12.89
C PRO A 274 -24.68 35.17 12.95
#